data_AF-X1QGR4-F1
#
_entry.id   AF-X1QGR4-F1
#
_cell.length_a   1.000
_cell.length_b   1.000
_cell.length_c   1.000
_cell.angle_alpha   90.00
_cell.angle_beta   90.00
_cell.angle_gamma   90.00
#
_symmetry.space_group_name_H-M   'P 1'
#
loop_
_entity.id
_entity.type
_entity.pdbx_description
1 polymer ?
#
loop_
_entity_poly.entity_id
_entity_poly.type
_entity_poly.pdbx_seq_one_letter_code
_entity_poly.pdbx_strand_id
1 'polypeptide(L)' 'YLGVSLEYLGMIRDDSHVVDSSELMMPFVLQFPGCGASKDVYNLVGKLKIEDKLGRFNLNRSGKLKKYIKTERHYWNQ' A
#
# COMPACT_ATOMS: atom_id res chain seq x y z
N TYR A 1 -13.96 16.82 28.54
CA TYR A 1 -12.99 16.20 27.62
C TYR A 1 -13.72 15.12 26.84
N LEU A 2 -13.46 14.93 25.53
CA LEU A 2 -14.36 14.25 24.57
C LEU A 2 -14.73 12.78 24.87
N GLY A 3 -14.18 12.13 25.90
CA GLY A 3 -14.54 10.75 26.27
C GLY A 3 -14.17 9.69 25.23
N VAL A 4 -13.43 10.07 24.18
CA VAL A 4 -13.00 9.18 23.10
C VAL A 4 -11.53 8.85 23.25
N SER A 5 -11.20 7.56 23.13
CA SER A 5 -9.83 7.06 23.01
C SER A 5 -9.44 6.98 21.53
N LEU A 6 -8.32 7.60 21.16
CA LEU A 6 -7.75 7.54 19.81
C LEU A 6 -6.42 6.81 19.85
N GLU A 7 -6.27 5.79 19.02
CA GLU A 7 -5.01 5.06 18.84
C GLU A 7 -4.31 5.56 17.57
N TYR A 8 -3.04 5.93 17.68
CA TYR A 8 -2.24 6.33 16.54
C TYR A 8 -1.72 5.12 15.78
N LEU A 9 -2.19 4.94 14.55
CA LEU A 9 -1.78 3.83 13.69
C LEU A 9 -0.45 4.10 12.96
N GLY A 10 -0.26 5.33 12.47
CA GLY A 10 0.94 5.77 11.77
C GLY A 10 0.70 6.92 10.80
N MET A 11 1.68 7.15 9.93
CA MET A 11 1.71 8.25 8.97
C MET A 11 2.18 7.74 7.61
N ILE A 12 1.59 8.30 6.56
CA ILE A 12 2.01 8.13 5.17
C ILE A 12 2.71 9.42 4.76
N ARG A 13 3.96 9.32 4.32
CA ARG A 13 4.72 10.51 3.91
C ARG A 13 4.14 11.13 2.65
N ASP A 14 4.41 12.42 2.47
CA ASP A 14 4.17 13.08 1.19
C ASP A 14 5.00 12.45 0.08
N ASP A 15 4.38 12.21 -1.08
CA ASP A 15 4.97 11.46 -2.18
C ASP A 15 4.26 11.83 -3.50
N SER A 16 4.99 12.44 -4.44
CA SER A 16 4.46 12.90 -5.72
C SER A 16 3.84 11.77 -6.55
N HIS A 17 4.30 10.53 -6.36
CA HIS A 17 3.74 9.37 -7.03
C HIS A 17 2.26 9.14 -6.70
N VAL A 18 1.75 9.64 -5.57
CA VAL A 18 0.32 9.58 -5.23
C VAL A 18 -0.49 10.44 -6.20
N VAL A 19 0.00 11.65 -6.50
CA VAL A 19 -0.62 12.57 -7.46
C VAL A 19 -0.57 11.97 -8.86
N ASP A 20 0.61 11.55 -9.33
CA ASP A 20 0.80 10.94 -10.65
C ASP A 20 -0.11 9.72 -10.84
N SER A 21 -0.25 8.89 -9.81
CA SER A 21 -1.10 7.70 -9.85
C SER A 21 -2.58 8.06 -9.97
N SER A 22 -2.98 9.17 -9.34
CA SER A 22 -4.36 9.65 -9.35
C SER A 22 -4.74 10.22 -10.72
N GLU A 23 -3.82 10.92 -11.39
CA GLU A 23 -3.98 11.38 -12.78
C GLU A 23 -4.13 10.22 -13.77
N LEU A 24 -3.38 9.14 -13.53
CA LEU A 24 -3.44 7.91 -14.31
C LEU A 24 -4.63 7.00 -13.92
N MET A 25 -5.46 7.43 -12.96
CA MET A 25 -6.59 6.65 -12.42
C MET A 25 -6.19 5.25 -11.95
N MET A 26 -4.98 5.10 -11.41
CA MET A 26 -4.43 3.82 -10.97
C MET A 26 -3.86 3.94 -9.55
N PRO A 27 -4.16 3.01 -8.61
CA PRO A 27 -3.64 3.09 -7.25
C PRO A 27 -2.10 3.11 -7.21
N PHE A 28 -1.51 4.06 -6.46
CA PHE A 28 -0.04 4.16 -6.33
C PHE A 28 0.61 2.87 -5.78
N VAL A 29 -0.10 2.10 -4.94
CA VAL A 29 0.38 0.80 -4.45
C VAL A 29 0.52 -0.27 -5.54
N LEU A 30 -0.14 -0.09 -6.69
CA LEU A 30 -0.04 -0.95 -7.87
C LEU A 30 0.86 -0.34 -8.94
N GLN A 31 0.76 0.99 -9.14
CA GLN A 31 1.51 1.71 -10.17
C GLN A 31 2.98 1.92 -9.75
N PHE A 32 3.19 2.32 -8.50
CA PHE A 32 4.48 2.67 -7.89
C PHE A 32 4.69 1.91 -6.57
N PRO A 33 4.74 0.57 -6.57
CA PRO A 33 4.82 -0.22 -5.34
C PRO A 33 6.11 -0.01 -4.53
N GLY A 34 7.14 0.58 -5.13
CA GLY A 34 8.42 0.89 -4.48
C GLY A 34 8.50 2.29 -3.88
N CYS A 35 7.51 3.16 -4.10
CA CYS A 35 7.53 4.53 -3.60
C CYS A 35 7.41 4.58 -2.06
N GLY A 36 7.68 5.75 -1.49
CA GLY A 36 7.69 5.94 -0.05
C GLY A 36 6.30 5.73 0.55
N ALA A 37 5.28 6.32 -0.07
CA ALA A 37 3.89 6.15 0.37
C ALA A 37 3.43 4.69 0.31
N SER A 38 3.77 3.95 -0.74
CA SER A 38 3.45 2.51 -0.85
C SER A 38 4.07 1.69 0.29
N LYS A 39 5.35 1.94 0.60
CA LYS A 39 6.05 1.26 1.70
C LYS A 39 5.44 1.59 3.05
N ASP A 40 5.05 2.84 3.29
CA ASP A 40 4.40 3.26 4.52
C ASP A 40 3.04 2.54 4.69
N VAL A 41 2.26 2.41 3.61
CA VAL A 41 1.01 1.63 3.61
C VAL A 41 1.27 0.15 3.96
N TYR A 42 2.25 -0.50 3.32
CA TYR A 42 2.57 -1.90 3.63
C TYR A 42 2.98 -2.10 5.10
N ASN A 43 3.75 -1.15 5.65
CA ASN A 43 4.12 -1.16 7.06
C ASN A 43 2.92 -1.01 7.99
N LEU A 44 1.98 -0.10 7.66
CA LEU A 44 0.75 0.10 8.44
C LEU A 44 -0.12 -1.16 8.44
N VAL A 45 -0.32 -1.77 7.28
CA VAL A 45 -1.09 -3.01 7.16
C VAL A 45 -0.42 -4.14 7.94
N GLY A 46 0.91 -4.22 7.92
CA GLY A 46 1.68 -5.15 8.74
C GLY A 46 1.46 -4.96 10.25
N LYS A 47 1.39 -3.70 10.72
CA LYS A 47 1.10 -3.39 12.15
C LYS A 47 -0.31 -3.77 12.58
N LEU A 48 -1.28 -3.69 11.68
CA LEU A 48 -2.67 -4.10 11.94
C LEU A 48 -2.84 -5.61 12.14
N LYS A 49 -1.77 -6.41 12.03
CA LYS A 49 -1.78 -7.89 12.12
C LYS A 49 -2.81 -8.52 11.17
N ILE A 50 -3.11 -7.85 10.06
CA ILE A 50 -4.01 -8.37 9.04
C ILE A 50 -3.32 -9.56 8.38
N GLU A 51 -3.99 -10.70 8.37
CA GLU A 51 -3.46 -11.90 7.73
C GLU A 51 -3.27 -11.67 6.24
N ASP A 52 -2.02 -11.77 5.80
CA ASP A 52 -1.65 -11.58 4.41
C ASP A 52 -1.67 -12.90 3.65
N LYS A 53 -2.87 -13.39 3.37
CA LYS A 53 -3.10 -14.67 2.65
C LYS A 53 -2.40 -14.73 1.28
N LEU A 54 -2.17 -13.57 0.67
CA LEU A 54 -1.62 -13.44 -0.69
C LEU A 54 -0.15 -12.98 -0.71
N GLY A 55 0.46 -12.70 0.45
CA GLY A 55 1.85 -12.22 0.51
C GLY A 55 2.06 -10.80 -0.04
N ARG A 56 1.04 -9.94 0.04
CA ARG A 56 0.94 -8.55 -0.44
C ARG A 56 1.71 -7.52 0.38
N PHE A 57 2.00 -7.78 1.65
CA PHE A 57 2.51 -6.77 2.60
C PHE A 57 3.89 -7.11 3.14
N ASN A 58 4.44 -8.26 2.76
CA ASN A 58 5.76 -8.67 3.21
C ASN A 58 6.86 -8.09 2.30
N LEU A 59 7.43 -6.96 2.72
CA LEU A 59 8.56 -6.29 2.05
C LEU A 59 9.78 -7.20 1.83
N ASN A 60 9.99 -8.18 2.72
CA ASN A 60 11.11 -9.14 2.63
C ASN A 60 10.85 -10.25 1.60
N ARG A 61 9.60 -10.44 1.13
CA ARG A 61 9.22 -11.41 0.09
C ARG A 61 8.88 -10.72 -1.23
N SER A 62 9.83 -9.93 -1.75
CA SER A 62 9.67 -9.06 -2.92
C SER A 62 9.15 -9.77 -4.19
N GLY A 63 9.45 -11.06 -4.38
CA GLY A 63 9.07 -11.81 -5.58
C GLY A 63 7.57 -12.13 -5.69
N LYS A 64 6.90 -12.49 -4.57
CA LYS A 64 5.45 -12.77 -4.58
C LYS A 64 4.63 -11.50 -4.74
N LEU A 65 5.02 -10.45 -4.04
CA LEU A 65 4.43 -9.12 -4.15
C LEU A 65 4.49 -8.60 -5.60
N LYS A 66 5.65 -8.71 -6.26
CA LYS A 66 5.80 -8.32 -7.67
C LYS A 66 4.85 -9.07 -8.61
N LYS A 67 4.70 -10.39 -8.42
CA LYS A 67 3.76 -11.19 -9.23
C LYS A 67 2.31 -10.74 -9.00
N TYR A 68 1.92 -10.57 -7.74
CA TYR A 68 0.59 -10.11 -7.37
C TYR A 68 0.28 -8.74 -7.98
N ILE A 69 1.16 -7.75 -7.79
CA ILE A 69 0.96 -6.40 -8.35
C ILE A 69 0.83 -6.45 -9.87
N LYS A 70 1.63 -7.27 -10.56
CA LYS A 70 1.54 -7.42 -12.02
C LYS A 70 0.17 -7.96 -12.44
N THR A 71 -0.36 -8.94 -11.71
CA THR A 71 -1.68 -9.53 -11.96
C THR A 71 -2.80 -8.52 -11.68
N GLU A 72 -2.80 -7.87 -10.51
CA GLU A 72 -3.80 -6.85 -10.14
C GLU A 72 -3.81 -5.67 -11.11
N ARG A 73 -2.62 -5.19 -11.50
CA ARG A 73 -2.47 -4.12 -12.50
C ARG A 73 -3.10 -4.48 -13.83
N HIS A 74 -3.05 -5.75 -14.24
CA HIS A 74 -3.70 -6.19 -15.47
C HIS A 74 -5.23 -6.12 -15.37
N TYR A 75 -5.79 -6.53 -14.23
CA TYR A 75 -7.24 -6.48 -13.99
C TYR A 75 -7.78 -5.06 -13.78
N TRP A 76 -6.97 -4.15 -13.26
CA TRP A 76 -7.38 -2.76 -13.02
C TRP A 76 -7.73 -1.99 -14.30
N ASN A 77 -7.10 -2.35 -15.42
CA ASN A 77 -7.28 -1.68 -16.70
C ASN A 77 -8.38 -2.32 -17.59
N GLN A 78 -9.11 -3.32 -17.07
CA GLN A 78 -10.23 -3.98 -17.76
C GLN A 78 -11.54 -3.30 -17.39
#